data_AF-A0A6L9ZYH0-F1
#
_entry.id   AF-A0A6L9ZYH0-F1
#
_cell.length_a   1.000
_cell.length_b   1.000
_cell.length_c   1.000
_cell.angle_alpha   90.00
_cell.angle_beta   90.00
_cell.angle_gamma   90.00
#
_symmetry.space_group_name_H-M   'P 1'
#
loop_
_entity.id
_entity.type
_entity.pdbx_description
1 polymer ?
#
loop_
_entity_poly.entity_id
_entity_poly.type
_entity_poly.pdbx_seq_one_letter_code
_entity_poly.pdbx_strand_id
1 'polypeptide(L)'
;MIVFIDSSVLGLLSSPNEKLEVQQCQEWLYSLLSKGVYVISSDLCDYEVRRSLILNSIRGTSNQSINNLNNLDNLIDFLPITKSVMQQAAQLWAISRFQGMPTANPKNIDVDVIRVC
;
A
#
# COMPACT_ATOMS: atom_id res chain seq x y z
N MET A 1 3.99 -3.78 -19.20
CA MET A 1 3.22 -2.74 -18.46
C MET A 1 3.37 -3.04 -16.98
N ILE A 2 3.63 -2.02 -16.16
CA ILE A 2 3.78 -2.16 -14.70
C ILE A 2 2.66 -1.38 -14.03
N VAL A 3 2.02 -1.99 -13.03
CA VAL A 3 0.99 -1.35 -12.20
C VAL A 3 1.51 -1.28 -10.77
N PHE A 4 1.53 -0.07 -10.21
CA PHE A 4 1.87 0.16 -8.81
C PHE A 4 0.59 0.24 -7.98
N ILE A 5 0.52 -0.59 -6.94
CA ILE A 5 -0.58 -0.62 -5.97
C ILE A 5 -0.23 0.24 -4.76
N ASP A 6 -1.13 1.14 -4.38
CA ASP A 6 -1.04 1.97 -3.19
C ASP A 6 -1.55 1.24 -1.93
N SER A 7 -1.38 1.87 -0.76
CA SER A 7 -1.83 1.29 0.51
C SER A 7 -3.36 1.18 0.61
N SER A 8 -4.13 2.03 -0.08
CA SER A 8 -5.59 1.97 -0.03
C SER A 8 -6.15 0.74 -0.75
N VAL A 9 -5.67 0.46 -1.97
CA VAL A 9 -6.02 -0.73 -2.74
C VAL A 9 -5.52 -1.99 -2.04
N LEU A 10 -4.31 -1.96 -1.47
CA LEU A 10 -3.77 -3.08 -0.68
C LEU A 10 -4.61 -3.36 0.58
N GLY A 11 -5.12 -2.33 1.23
CA GLY A 11 -6.06 -2.45 2.35
C GLY A 11 -7.40 -3.08 1.96
N LEU A 12 -7.89 -2.80 0.76
CA LEU A 12 -9.09 -3.45 0.21
C LEU A 12 -8.84 -4.92 -0.13
N LEU A 13 -7.73 -5.22 -0.81
CA LEU A 13 -7.36 -6.59 -1.21
C LEU A 13 -7.11 -7.51 -0.01
N SER A 14 -6.57 -6.97 1.08
CA SER A 14 -6.36 -7.71 2.33
C SER A 14 -7.63 -7.82 3.19
N SER A 15 -8.72 -7.11 2.86
CA SER A 15 -9.95 -7.15 3.65
C SER A 15 -10.62 -8.53 3.59
N PRO A 16 -11.06 -9.09 4.73
CA PRO A 16 -11.82 -10.34 4.77
C PRO A 16 -13.31 -10.13 4.43
N ASN A 17 -13.72 -8.89 4.18
CA ASN A 17 -15.11 -8.55 3.90
C ASN A 17 -15.50 -8.93 2.47
N GLU A 18 -16.68 -9.52 2.31
CA GLU A 18 -17.26 -9.86 0.99
C GLU A 18 -18.05 -8.69 0.38
N LYS A 19 -17.65 -7.45 0.65
CA LYS A 19 -18.29 -6.29 0.02
C LYS A 19 -18.04 -6.34 -1.48
N LEU A 20 -19.03 -5.89 -2.27
CA LEU A 20 -18.95 -5.87 -3.73
C LEU A 20 -17.68 -5.15 -4.23
N GLU A 21 -17.28 -4.08 -3.57
CA GLU A 21 -16.05 -3.33 -3.89
C GLU A 21 -14.77 -4.16 -3.72
N VAL A 22 -14.69 -5.01 -2.68
CA VAL A 22 -13.54 -5.89 -2.44
C VAL A 22 -13.46 -6.97 -3.53
N GLN A 23 -14.60 -7.57 -3.88
CA GLN A 23 -14.68 -8.57 -4.94
C GLN A 23 -14.28 -7.99 -6.30
N GLN A 24 -14.80 -6.81 -6.66
CA GLN A 24 -14.43 -6.12 -7.89
C GLN A 24 -12.95 -5.77 -7.93
N CYS A 25 -12.37 -5.36 -6.80
CA CYS A 25 -10.94 -5.07 -6.69
C CYS A 25 -10.09 -6.34 -6.90
N GLN A 26 -10.49 -7.47 -6.32
CA GLN A 26 -9.82 -8.75 -6.52
C GLN A 26 -9.92 -9.24 -7.96
N GLU A 27 -11.10 -9.18 -8.57
CA GLU A 27 -11.31 -9.52 -9.99
C GLU A 27 -10.46 -8.65 -10.91
N TRP A 28 -10.36 -7.35 -10.62
CA TRP A 28 -9.49 -6.44 -11.34
C TRP A 28 -8.02 -6.86 -11.24
N LEU A 29 -7.53 -7.20 -10.05
CA LEU A 29 -6.16 -7.68 -9.85
C LEU A 29 -5.91 -8.97 -10.65
N TYR A 30 -6.79 -9.97 -10.55
CA TYR A 30 -6.64 -11.21 -11.30
C TYR A 30 -6.73 -11.00 -12.83
N SER A 31 -7.54 -10.04 -13.29
CA SER A 31 -7.58 -9.64 -14.70
C SER A 31 -6.25 -9.06 -15.19
N LEU A 32 -5.54 -8.31 -14.33
CA LEU A 32 -4.20 -7.79 -14.65
C LEU A 32 -3.16 -8.90 -14.68
N LEU A 33 -3.14 -9.76 -13.65
CA LEU A 33 -2.20 -10.87 -13.56
C LEU A 33 -2.36 -11.86 -14.72
N SER A 34 -3.60 -12.20 -15.10
CA SER A 34 -3.88 -13.09 -16.23
C SER A 34 -3.45 -12.51 -17.59
N LYS A 35 -3.31 -11.19 -17.70
CA LYS A 35 -2.76 -10.51 -18.88
C LYS A 35 -1.23 -10.40 -18.85
N GLY A 36 -0.57 -10.97 -17.85
CA GLY A 36 0.88 -10.88 -17.66
C GLY A 36 1.36 -9.48 -17.28
N VAL A 37 0.48 -8.65 -16.69
CA VAL A 37 0.87 -7.33 -16.18
C VAL A 37 1.68 -7.53 -14.91
N TYR A 38 2.80 -6.83 -14.82
CA TYR A 38 3.64 -6.86 -13.63
C TYR A 38 3.03 -5.92 -12.59
N VAL A 39 2.48 -6.50 -11.54
CA VAL A 39 1.83 -5.75 -10.46
C VAL A 39 2.78 -5.74 -9.27
N ILE A 40 3.04 -4.55 -8.75
CA ILE A 40 3.99 -4.34 -7.67
C ILE A 40 3.41 -3.37 -6.64
N SER A 41 3.89 -3.50 -5.40
CA SER A 41 3.71 -2.49 -4.36
C SER A 41 5.05 -2.19 -3.70
N SER A 42 5.05 -1.45 -2.60
CA SER A 42 6.27 -1.14 -1.84
C SER A 42 6.15 -1.64 -0.41
N ASP A 43 7.30 -1.91 0.22
CA ASP A 43 7.37 -2.25 1.65
C ASP A 43 6.72 -1.16 2.53
N LEU A 44 6.60 0.08 2.04
CA LEU A 44 5.91 1.14 2.75
C LEU A 44 4.42 0.88 2.82
N CYS A 45 3.84 0.54 1.66
CA CYS A 45 2.42 0.28 1.56
C CYS A 45 2.05 -0.95 2.39
N ASP A 46 2.90 -1.99 2.39
CA ASP A 46 2.76 -3.11 3.31
C ASP A 46 2.80 -2.62 4.77
N TYR A 47 3.82 -1.85 5.17
CA TYR A 47 3.93 -1.31 6.52
C TYR A 47 2.69 -0.50 6.95
N GLU A 48 2.19 0.39 6.09
CA GLU A 48 1.04 1.24 6.37
C GLU A 48 -0.25 0.45 6.57
N VAL A 49 -0.48 -0.58 5.75
CA VAL A 49 -1.64 -1.45 5.89
C VAL A 49 -1.46 -2.35 7.11
N ARG A 50 -0.30 -3.00 7.23
CA ARG A 50 0.03 -3.94 8.29
C ARG A 50 -0.05 -3.32 9.68
N ARG A 51 0.43 -2.08 9.88
CA ARG A 51 0.31 -1.38 11.18
C ARG A 51 -1.15 -1.20 11.60
N SER A 52 -2.03 -0.87 10.65
CA SER A 52 -3.46 -0.69 10.88
C SER A 52 -4.13 -2.03 11.21
N LEU A 53 -3.79 -3.08 10.46
CA LEU A 53 -4.30 -4.43 10.71
C LEU A 53 -3.85 -4.99 12.08
N ILE A 54 -2.59 -4.78 12.47
CA ILE A 54 -2.09 -5.16 13.80
C ILE A 54 -2.84 -4.40 14.90
N LEU A 55 -3.06 -3.09 14.74
CA LEU A 55 -3.83 -2.30 15.69
C LEU A 55 -5.27 -2.84 15.86
N ASN A 56 -5.91 -3.21 14.75
CA ASN A 56 -7.25 -3.79 14.76
C ASN A 56 -7.25 -5.19 15.42
N SER A 57 -6.22 -6.00 15.18
CA SER A 57 -6.05 -7.30 15.82
C SER A 57 -5.94 -7.17 17.34
N ILE A 58 -5.15 -6.22 17.84
CA ILE A 58 -5.04 -5.91 19.28
C ILE A 58 -6.40 -5.52 19.87
N ARG A 59 -7.26 -4.85 19.09
CA ARG A 59 -8.62 -4.47 19.47
C ARG A 59 -9.65 -5.63 19.40
N GLY A 60 -9.21 -6.85 19.09
CA GLY A 60 -10.03 -8.05 19.09
C GLY A 60 -10.67 -8.41 17.74
N THR A 61 -10.26 -7.79 16.63
CA THR A 61 -10.69 -8.23 15.29
C THR A 61 -9.87 -9.42 14.78
N SER A 62 -10.40 -10.17 13.82
CA SER A 62 -9.75 -11.40 13.34
C SER A 62 -8.43 -11.12 12.62
N ASN A 63 -7.47 -12.05 12.75
CA ASN A 63 -6.19 -12.00 12.05
C ASN A 63 -6.26 -12.37 10.56
N GLN A 64 -7.47 -12.61 10.04
CA GLN A 64 -7.67 -13.04 8.66
C GLN A 64 -7.14 -12.03 7.65
N SER A 65 -7.28 -10.73 7.94
CA SER A 65 -6.76 -9.67 7.07
C SER A 65 -5.23 -9.69 6.94
N ILE A 66 -4.52 -10.04 8.03
CA ILE A 66 -3.06 -10.13 8.03
C ILE A 66 -2.62 -11.35 7.21
N ASN A 67 -3.34 -12.46 7.33
CA ASN A 67 -3.06 -13.64 6.50
C ASN A 67 -3.32 -13.38 5.02
N ASN A 68 -4.41 -12.66 4.69
CA ASN A 68 -4.68 -12.25 3.31
C ASN A 68 -3.57 -11.35 2.77
N LEU A 69 -3.07 -10.39 3.56
CA LEU A 69 -1.94 -9.55 3.18
C LEU A 69 -0.68 -10.39 2.90
N ASN A 70 -0.32 -11.33 3.79
CA ASN A 70 0.82 -12.22 3.56
C ASN A 70 0.64 -13.12 2.31
N ASN A 71 -0.60 -13.47 1.97
CA ASN A 71 -0.85 -14.25 0.76
C ASN A 71 -0.64 -13.42 -0.53
N LEU A 72 -0.80 -12.09 -0.47
CA LEU A 72 -0.53 -11.20 -1.60
C LEU A 72 0.95 -11.19 -1.97
N ASP A 73 1.87 -11.45 -1.04
CA ASP A 73 3.31 -11.60 -1.32
C ASP A 73 3.61 -12.71 -2.33
N ASN A 74 2.69 -13.69 -2.49
CA ASN A 74 2.83 -14.76 -3.47
C ASN A 74 2.31 -14.36 -4.87
N LEU A 75 1.58 -13.24 -4.97
CA LEU A 75 0.90 -12.80 -6.19
C LEU A 75 1.54 -11.56 -6.82
N ILE A 76 2.09 -10.66 -6.00
CA ILE A 76 2.69 -9.40 -6.43
C ILE A 76 4.03 -9.19 -5.73
N ASP A 77 4.92 -8.42 -6.37
CA ASP A 77 6.22 -8.11 -5.76
C ASP A 77 6.16 -6.84 -4.90
N PHE A 78 6.82 -6.88 -3.76
CA PHE A 78 7.01 -5.72 -2.88
C PHE A 78 8.43 -5.19 -3.03
N LEU A 79 8.53 -3.93 -3.48
CA LEU A 79 9.82 -3.31 -3.70
C LEU A 79 10.41 -2.78 -2.40
N PRO A 80 11.70 -3.10 -2.14
CA PRO A 80 12.35 -2.71 -0.91
C PRO A 80 12.62 -1.21 -0.84
N ILE A 81 12.48 -0.66 0.36
CA ILE A 81 12.75 0.76 0.59
C ILE A 81 14.19 0.94 1.03
N THR A 82 14.99 1.45 0.11
CA THR A 82 16.38 1.77 0.38
C THR A 82 16.51 3.17 1.00
N LYS A 83 17.64 3.40 1.69
CA LYS A 83 17.95 4.72 2.25
C LYS A 83 17.99 5.82 1.19
N SER A 84 18.45 5.52 -0.03
CA SER A 84 18.45 6.47 -1.14
C SER A 84 17.04 6.85 -1.59
N VAL A 85 16.12 5.87 -1.65
CA VAL A 85 14.70 6.13 -1.95
C VAL A 85 14.08 7.04 -0.89
N MET A 86 14.34 6.77 0.40
CA MET A 86 13.88 7.64 1.51
C MET A 86 14.39 9.08 1.39
N GLN A 87 15.64 9.27 0.97
CA GLN A 87 16.23 10.61 0.81
C GLN A 87 15.57 11.38 -0.34
N GLN A 88 15.30 10.73 -1.47
CA GLN A 88 14.61 11.34 -2.60
C GLN A 88 13.15 11.66 -2.24
N ALA A 89 12.48 10.74 -1.56
CA ALA A 89 11.14 10.92 -1.01
C ALA A 89 11.04 12.18 -0.13
N ALA A 90 11.99 12.36 0.80
CA ALA A 90 12.05 13.54 1.65
C ALA A 90 12.25 14.84 0.87
N GLN A 91 13.07 14.83 -0.19
CA GLN A 91 13.26 16.00 -1.06
C GLN A 91 11.97 16.36 -1.79
N LEU A 92 11.30 15.37 -2.39
CA LEU A 92 10.02 15.57 -3.09
C LEU A 92 8.96 16.13 -2.15
N TRP A 93 8.85 15.58 -0.95
CA TRP A 93 7.94 16.09 0.08
C TRP A 93 8.19 17.56 0.42
N ALA A 94 9.47 17.94 0.59
CA ALA A 94 9.86 19.31 0.90
C ALA A 94 9.51 20.26 -0.26
N ILE A 95 9.74 19.85 -1.51
CA ILE A 95 9.38 20.62 -2.70
C ILE A 95 7.86 20.81 -2.80
N SER A 96 7.07 19.75 -2.62
CA SER A 96 5.60 19.82 -2.67
C SER A 96 5.03 20.76 -1.61
N ARG A 97 5.57 20.72 -0.38
CA ARG A 97 5.21 21.66 0.69
C ARG A 97 5.59 23.09 0.36
N PHE A 98 6.78 23.31 -0.18
CA PHE A 98 7.23 24.64 -0.59
C PHE A 98 6.32 25.25 -1.68
N GLN A 99 5.79 24.42 -2.58
CA GLN A 99 4.88 24.83 -3.65
C GLN A 99 3.42 25.04 -3.19
N GLY A 100 3.12 24.90 -1.90
CA GLY A 100 1.77 25.11 -1.38
C GLY A 100 0.79 23.96 -1.68
N MET A 101 1.30 22.76 -1.99
CA MET A 101 0.51 21.53 -2.07
C MET A 101 0.76 20.64 -0.84
N PRO A 102 0.15 20.95 0.33
CA PRO A 102 0.33 20.13 1.51
C PRO A 102 -0.31 18.75 1.28
N THR A 103 0.53 17.71 1.27
CA THR A 103 0.10 16.31 1.13
C THR A 103 -0.44 15.71 2.43
N ALA A 104 -0.26 16.40 3.57
CA ALA A 104 -0.62 15.95 4.91
C ALA A 104 -0.86 17.13 5.86
N ASN A 105 -1.74 16.93 6.85
CA ASN A 105 -1.93 17.89 7.93
C ASN A 105 -0.63 18.03 8.76
N PRO A 106 -0.19 19.25 9.16
CA PRO A 106 1.04 19.46 9.92
C PRO A 106 1.17 18.66 11.23
N LYS A 107 0.09 18.08 11.75
CA LYS A 107 0.09 17.30 13.00
C LYS A 107 0.20 15.78 12.81
N ASN A 108 0.20 15.28 11.57
CA ASN A 108 0.25 13.85 11.32
C ASN A 108 1.70 13.36 11.13
N ILE A 109 1.97 12.15 11.61
CA ILE A 109 3.16 11.38 11.23
C ILE A 109 2.77 10.59 9.97
N ASP A 110 2.81 11.27 8.84
CA ASP A 110 2.39 10.75 7.53
C ASP A 110 3.61 10.37 6.69
N VAL A 111 3.50 9.24 5.97
CA VAL A 111 4.54 8.73 5.06
C VAL A 111 4.13 8.90 3.60
N ASP A 112 3.23 9.85 3.34
CA ASP A 112 2.46 10.03 2.10
C ASP A 112 3.28 10.37 0.84
N VAL A 113 4.59 10.55 0.99
CA VAL A 113 5.48 10.80 -0.16
C VAL A 113 6.68 9.90 -0.03
N ILE A 114 6.55 8.65 -0.49
CA ILE A 114 7.69 7.85 -0.90
C ILE A 114 7.46 7.43 -2.35
N ARG A 115 8.40 7.83 -3.21
CA ARG A 115 8.46 7.35 -4.57
C ARG A 115 9.59 6.34 -4.67
N VAL A 116 9.25 5.07 -4.84
CA VAL A 116 10.21 4.05 -5.27
C VAL A 116 10.43 4.26 -6.77
N CYS A 117 11.61 4.73 -7.15
CA CYS A 117 12.09 4.79 -8.53
C CYS A 117 13.12 3.67 -8.75
#